data_AF-A0A8C5L8S2-F1
#
_entry.id   AF-A0A8C5L8S2-F1
#
_cell.length_a   1.000
_cell.length_b   1.000
_cell.length_c   1.000
_cell.angle_alpha   90.00
_cell.angle_beta   90.00
_cell.angle_gamma   90.00
#
_symmetry.space_group_name_H-M   'P 1'
#
loop_
_entity.id
_entity.type
_entity.pdbx_description
1 polymer ?
#
loop_
_entity_poly.entity_id
_entity_poly.type
_entity_poly.pdbx_seq_one_letter_code
_entity_poly.pdbx_strand_id
1 'polypeptide(L)' 'RKFSVFKAVSYRSQVVAGSIYYIKVDVGDGEFIHMTVLERLPHENKPLSLQDYQTRKTQDDALEDC' A
#
# COMPACT_ATOMS: atom_id res chain seq x y z
N ARG A 1 -8.59 4.44 12.77
CA ARG A 1 -8.69 3.02 13.19
C ARG A 1 -7.33 2.58 13.70
N LYS A 2 -7.25 1.78 14.76
CA LYS A 2 -5.98 1.24 15.27
C LYS A 2 -5.86 -0.21 14.80
N PHE A 3 -4.72 -0.59 14.24
CA PHE A 3 -4.43 -1.96 13.84
C PHE A 3 -3.48 -2.58 14.85
N SER A 4 -3.85 -3.73 15.41
CA SER A 4 -2.99 -4.53 16.30
C SER A 4 -1.93 -5.29 15.51
N VAL A 5 -2.24 -5.64 14.26
CA VAL A 5 -1.35 -6.24 13.26
C VAL A 5 -1.23 -5.27 12.09
N PHE A 6 -0.04 -5.11 11.53
CA PHE A 6 0.15 -4.28 10.34
C PHE A 6 1.32 -4.83 9.52
N LYS A 7 1.07 -5.94 8.82
CA LYS A 7 2.11 -6.71 8.15
C LYS A 7 1.91 -6.65 6.64
N ALA A 8 2.89 -6.10 5.92
CA ALA A 8 2.92 -6.19 4.46
C ALA A 8 3.09 -7.67 4.05
N VAL A 9 2.17 -8.19 3.23
CA VAL A 9 2.19 -9.58 2.76
C VAL A 9 2.60 -9.71 1.30
N SER A 10 2.28 -8.72 0.48
CA SER A 10 2.69 -8.65 -0.92
C SER A 10 2.67 -7.21 -1.40
N TYR A 11 3.43 -6.92 -2.44
CA TYR A 11 3.40 -5.62 -3.09
C TYR A 11 3.66 -5.76 -4.60
N ARG A 12 3.31 -4.70 -5.33
CA ARG A 12 3.81 -4.44 -6.67
C ARG A 12 4.28 -2.98 -6.76
N SER A 13 5.08 -2.69 -7.76
CA SER A 13 5.62 -1.34 -8.00
C SER A 13 5.41 -0.91 -9.45
N GLN A 14 5.15 0.36 -9.65
CA GLN A 14 5.15 1.02 -10.96
C GLN A 14 6.12 2.19 -10.94
N VAL A 15 7.01 2.27 -11.95
CA VAL A 15 7.97 3.36 -12.09
C VAL A 15 7.32 4.51 -12.86
N VAL A 16 7.39 5.72 -12.31
CA VAL A 16 6.89 6.97 -12.89
C VAL A 16 7.97 8.05 -12.76
N ALA A 17 7.61 9.34 -12.67
CA ALA A 17 8.48 10.37 -12.12
C ALA A 17 8.58 10.23 -10.57
N GLY A 18 9.09 9.08 -10.13
CA GLY A 18 8.96 8.56 -8.76
C GLY A 18 8.66 7.05 -8.81
N SER A 19 8.18 6.48 -7.71
CA SER A 19 7.71 5.09 -7.66
C SER A 19 6.37 5.02 -6.94
N ILE A 20 5.40 4.36 -7.56
CA ILE A 20 4.12 4.02 -6.92
C ILE A 20 4.21 2.57 -6.45
N TYR A 21 3.96 2.36 -5.16
CA TYR A 21 3.86 1.03 -4.55
C TYR A 21 2.41 0.74 -4.22
N TYR A 22 1.92 -0.42 -4.67
CA TYR A 22 0.65 -0.97 -4.23
C TYR A 22 0.95 -2.11 -3.27
N ILE A 23 0.51 -1.98 -2.03
CA ILE A 23 0.93 -2.83 -0.91
C ILE A 23 -0.31 -3.48 -0.30
N LYS A 24 -0.30 -4.81 -0.19
CA LYS A 24 -1.29 -5.56 0.56
C LYS A 24 -0.81 -5.73 1.99
N VAL A 25 -1.62 -5.31 2.95
CA VAL A 25 -1.31 -5.31 4.37
C VAL A 25 -2.34 -6.15 5.10
N ASP A 26 -1.88 -7.19 5.79
CA ASP A 26 -2.67 -7.93 6.77
C ASP A 26 -2.83 -7.05 8.03
N VAL A 27 -4.08 -6.83 8.42
CA VAL A 27 -4.44 -6.04 9.61
C VAL A 27 -5.06 -6.87 10.74
N GLY A 28 -5.01 -8.20 10.62
CA GLY A 28 -5.57 -9.15 11.58
C GLY A 28 -7.01 -9.54 11.28
N ASP A 29 -7.48 -10.59 11.95
CA ASP A 29 -8.87 -11.10 11.87
C ASP A 29 -9.34 -11.45 10.45
N GLY A 30 -8.39 -11.82 9.57
CA GLY A 30 -8.68 -12.13 8.16
C GLY A 30 -8.98 -10.91 7.29
N GLU A 31 -8.79 -9.69 7.82
CA GLU A 31 -8.97 -8.44 7.09
C GLU A 31 -7.63 -7.92 6.55
N PHE A 32 -7.70 -7.38 5.34
CA PHE A 32 -6.59 -6.77 4.62
C PHE A 32 -6.91 -5.33 4.24
N ILE A 33 -5.84 -4.56 4.05
CA ILE A 33 -5.87 -3.22 3.48
C ILE A 33 -4.95 -3.20 2.27
N HIS A 34 -5.42 -2.60 1.19
CA HIS A 34 -4.58 -2.30 0.03
C HIS A 34 -4.20 -0.81 0.10
N MET A 35 -2.91 -0.50 0.03
CA MET A 35 -2.39 0.87 0.13
C MET A 35 -1.66 1.24 -1.16
N THR A 36 -1.84 2.48 -1.59
CA THR A 36 -1.07 3.08 -2.68
C THR A 36 -0.14 4.13 -2.08
N VAL A 37 1.17 3.88 -2.12
CA VAL A 37 2.20 4.75 -1.56
C VAL A 37 3.05 5.32 -2.68
N LEU A 38 3.23 6.63 -2.70
CA LEU A 38 4.10 7.34 -3.63
C LEU A 38 5.43 7.67 -2.96
N GLU A 39 6.50 7.19 -3.57
CA GLU A 39 7.87 7.62 -3.38
C GLU A 39 8.23 8.67 -4.43
N ARG A 40 8.63 9.85 -3.95
CA ARG A 40 9.07 10.96 -4.77
C ARG A 40 10.49 10.73 -5.28
N LEU A 41 10.92 11.49 -6.29
CA LEU A 41 12.28 11.33 -6.81
C LEU A 41 13.31 11.68 -5.72
N PRO A 42 14.50 11.04 -5.70
CA PRO A 42 15.48 11.23 -4.63
C PRO A 42 15.87 12.69 -4.36
N HIS A 43 15.87 13.52 -5.40
CA HIS A 43 16.23 14.94 -5.31
C HIS A 43 15.10 15.83 -4.75
N GLU A 44 13.85 15.36 -4.73
CA GLU A 44 12.74 16.11 -4.12
C GLU A 44 12.83 16.07 -2.59
N ASN A 45 13.53 15.09 -2.02
CA ASN A 45 13.73 14.90 -0.57
C ASN A 45 12.43 15.00 0.24
N LYS A 46 11.36 14.41 -0.32
CA LYS A 46 10.04 14.35 0.31
C LYS A 46 9.82 12.96 0.92
N PRO A 47 9.09 12.87 2.04
CA PRO A 47 8.74 11.58 2.62
C PRO A 47 7.82 10.79 1.68
N LEU A 48 7.77 9.47 1.91
CA LEU A 48 6.73 8.62 1.34
C LEU A 48 5.35 9.19 1.67
N SER A 49 4.43 9.12 0.72
CA SER A 49 3.09 9.67 0.86
C SER A 49 2.03 8.63 0.53
N LEU A 50 1.09 8.41 1.45
CA LEU A 50 -0.09 7.59 1.20
C LEU A 50 -1.01 8.35 0.24
N GLN A 51 -1.21 7.81 -0.96
CA GLN A 51 -2.10 8.39 -1.98
C GLN A 51 -3.53 7.88 -1.81
N ASP A 52 -3.68 6.57 -1.58
CA ASP A 52 -4.98 5.93 -1.41
C ASP A 52 -4.87 4.69 -0.52
N TYR A 53 -6.00 4.28 0.05
CA TYR A 53 -6.13 3.01 0.76
C TYR A 53 -7.55 2.45 0.69
N GLN A 54 -7.65 1.13 0.54
CA GLN A 54 -8.90 0.39 0.51
C GLN A 54 -8.94 -0.57 1.71
N THR A 55 -10.04 -0.56 2.46
CA THR A 55 -10.24 -1.39 3.66
C THR A 55 -11.18 -2.56 3.40
N ARG A 56 -11.35 -3.46 4.37
CA ARG A 56 -12.25 -4.63 4.27
C ARG A 56 -11.94 -5.53 3.09
N LYS A 57 -10.66 -5.62 2.71
CA LYS A 57 -10.19 -6.58 1.72
C LYS A 57 -9.95 -7.93 2.40
N THR A 58 -9.88 -8.97 1.59
CA THR A 58 -9.65 -10.35 1.97
C THR A 58 -8.31 -10.83 1.42
N GLN A 59 -7.88 -12.03 1.83
CA GLN A 59 -6.63 -12.61 1.35
C GLN A 59 -6.64 -12.87 -0.16
N ASP A 60 -7.81 -13.12 -0.76
CA ASP A 60 -7.93 -13.48 -2.17
C ASP A 60 -8.13 -12.27 -3.08
N ASP A 61 -8.45 -11.10 -2.51
CA ASP A 61 -8.54 -9.86 -3.29
C ASP A 61 -7.18 -9.50 -3.90
N ALA A 62 -7.15 -9.36 -5.22
CA ALA A 62 -5.98 -8.91 -5.95
C ALA A 62 -5.67 -7.44 -5.63
N LEU A 63 -4.38 -7.07 -5.71
CA LEU A 63 -4.01 -5.65 -5.75
C LEU A 63 -4.51 -5.07 -7.08
N GLU A 64 -5.49 -4.18 -7.05
CA GLU A 64 -6.09 -3.57 -8.25
C GLU A 64 -5.28 -2.36 -8.68
N ASP A 65 -4.86 -2.30 -9.96
CA ASP A 65 -4.24 -1.09 -10.54
C ASP A 65 -5.34 -0.03 -10.68
N CYS A 66 -5.51 0.83 -9.67
CA CYS A 66 -6.24 2.07 -9.85
C CYS A 66 -5.41 3.05 -10.68
#